data_AF-A0A925I6N1-F1
#
_entry.id   AF-A0A925I6N1-F1
#
_cell.length_a   1.000
_cell.length_b   1.000
_cell.length_c   1.000
_cell.angle_alpha   90.00
_cell.angle_beta   90.00
_cell.angle_gamma   90.00
#
_symmetry.space_group_name_H-M   'P 1'
#
loop_
_entity.id
_entity.type
_entity.pdbx_description
1 polymer ?
#
loop_
_entity_poly.entity_id
_entity_poly.type
_entity_poly.pdbx_seq_one_letter_code
_entity_poly.pdbx_strand_id
1 'polypeptide(L)'
;MQEANTQHPTNDELTKFSLKAFKGVEAGLGQADPVASIAKTLEDKYPGHLILVQAGKFLHGYDRTAYALHTLKQYKLKLVGTSGAPHIRVGFPAGNFKRRLWPMVEEFGIPYVVSLGSLAEGRAVYVSDQGDTNAAVLSAVSRAVVEEVIHDLKMRGELNKASAKLLLANPDTSGFKLKSHAQDLDTQLLQDIVKMPRDLRVTYGENLRTCMARIMRGIYSYGLEDNKVALLKSISADVDLVKHYLAQGQRLSGLKVAFEHRAGLAVELGRLVGGLIRSAGTQP
;
A
#
# COMPACT_ATOMS: atom_id res chain seq x y z
N MET A 1 38.08 27.42 -21.32
CA MET A 1 36.89 26.54 -21.32
C MET A 1 37.13 25.49 -20.25
N GLN A 2 36.38 25.52 -19.15
CA GLN A 2 36.52 24.53 -18.08
C GLN A 2 35.82 23.23 -18.49
N GLU A 3 36.57 22.13 -18.47
CA GLU A 3 36.09 20.77 -18.69
C GLU A 3 35.05 20.40 -17.63
N ALA A 4 33.86 19.97 -18.07
CA ALA A 4 32.85 19.46 -17.17
C ALA A 4 33.24 18.06 -16.71
N ASN A 5 33.64 17.95 -15.44
CA ASN A 5 33.93 16.69 -14.75
C ASN A 5 32.74 15.72 -14.88
N THR A 6 32.96 14.58 -15.53
CA THR A 6 32.03 13.46 -15.62
C THR A 6 32.33 12.50 -14.47
N GLN A 7 31.57 12.61 -13.38
CA GLN A 7 31.61 11.63 -12.30
C GLN A 7 30.30 10.84 -12.28
N HIS A 8 30.40 9.53 -12.55
CA HIS A 8 29.31 8.60 -12.33
C HIS A 8 29.17 8.34 -10.82
N PRO A 9 27.94 8.31 -10.28
CA PRO A 9 27.72 8.01 -8.87
C PRO A 9 28.22 6.61 -8.53
N THR A 10 28.86 6.49 -7.37
CA THR A 10 29.40 5.22 -6.87
C THR A 10 28.28 4.26 -6.46
N ASN A 11 28.55 2.95 -6.39
CA ASN A 11 27.56 1.96 -5.97
C ASN A 11 26.96 2.27 -4.59
N ASP A 12 27.73 2.88 -3.67
CA ASP A 12 27.23 3.28 -2.35
C ASP A 12 26.27 4.49 -2.42
N GLU A 13 26.50 5.43 -3.34
CA GLU A 13 25.61 6.57 -3.60
C GLU A 13 24.31 6.15 -4.32
N LEU A 14 24.40 5.17 -5.22
CA LEU A 14 23.24 4.53 -5.84
C LEU A 14 22.42 3.74 -4.82
N THR A 15 23.06 3.14 -3.82
CA THR A 15 22.38 2.35 -2.79
C THR A 15 21.71 3.23 -1.74
N LYS A 16 22.34 4.35 -1.35
CA LYS A 16 21.83 5.30 -0.33
C LYS A 16 20.55 6.04 -0.75
N PHE A 17 20.27 6.14 -2.05
CA PHE A 17 19.04 6.71 -2.61
C PHE A 17 18.21 5.71 -3.44
N SER A 18 18.55 4.41 -3.41
CA SER A 18 17.68 3.37 -3.95
C SER A 18 16.53 3.13 -2.98
N LEU A 19 15.31 3.44 -3.41
CA LEU A 19 14.07 3.00 -2.75
C LEU A 19 13.94 1.48 -2.90
N LYS A 20 14.73 0.72 -2.12
CA LYS A 20 14.40 -0.66 -1.76
C LYS A 20 13.30 -0.62 -0.69
N ALA A 21 12.07 -0.73 -1.16
CA ALA A 21 10.91 -1.29 -0.44
C ALA A 21 9.92 -1.76 -1.52
N PHE A 22 9.94 -3.02 -2.00
CA PHE A 22 9.36 -4.21 -1.38
C PHE A 22 8.02 -3.98 -0.65
N LYS A 23 6.90 -4.43 -1.25
CA LYS A 23 6.02 -5.52 -0.75
C LYS A 23 4.61 -5.51 -1.39
N GLY A 24 4.07 -6.71 -1.64
CA GLY A 24 2.65 -7.09 -1.52
C GLY A 24 1.68 -6.65 -2.62
N VAL A 25 1.14 -7.59 -3.39
CA VAL A 25 0.03 -7.43 -4.36
C VAL A 25 -1.02 -6.41 -3.86
N GLU A 26 -1.17 -5.28 -4.56
CA GLU A 26 -2.23 -4.30 -4.26
C GLU A 26 -3.45 -4.63 -5.12
N ALA A 27 -4.52 -5.05 -4.45
CA ALA A 27 -5.83 -5.29 -5.06
C ALA A 27 -6.78 -4.15 -4.69
N GLY A 28 -6.83 -3.10 -5.52
CA GLY A 28 -7.77 -2.00 -5.43
C GLY A 28 -9.01 -2.25 -6.29
N LEU A 29 -9.83 -3.24 -5.91
CA LEU A 29 -11.18 -3.38 -6.48
C LEU A 29 -12.16 -2.50 -5.70
N GLY A 30 -12.91 -1.64 -6.38
CA GLY A 30 -13.95 -0.83 -5.73
C GLY A 30 -14.30 0.48 -6.42
N GLN A 31 -13.46 0.98 -7.33
CA GLN A 31 -13.74 2.17 -8.13
C GLN A 31 -13.44 1.88 -9.60
N ALA A 32 -14.29 2.39 -10.49
CA ALA A 32 -14.03 2.33 -11.92
C ALA A 32 -12.73 3.09 -12.23
N ASP A 33 -11.83 2.48 -13.00
CA ASP A 33 -10.62 3.13 -13.48
C ASP A 33 -10.88 3.62 -14.91
N PRO A 34 -11.22 4.91 -15.13
CA PRO A 34 -11.53 5.44 -16.46
C PRO A 34 -10.34 5.36 -17.42
N VAL A 35 -9.12 5.19 -16.89
CA VAL A 35 -7.91 5.04 -17.69
C VAL A 35 -7.84 3.65 -18.34
N ALA A 36 -8.43 2.63 -17.70
CA ALA A 36 -8.53 1.28 -18.27
C ALA A 36 -9.40 1.27 -19.54
N SER A 37 -10.52 2.00 -19.56
CA SER A 37 -11.35 2.14 -20.77
C SER A 37 -10.59 2.83 -21.91
N ILE A 38 -9.78 3.84 -21.59
CA ILE A 38 -8.99 4.55 -22.61
C ILE A 38 -7.88 3.66 -23.18
N ALA A 39 -7.22 2.88 -22.30
CA ALA A 39 -6.25 1.89 -22.73
C ALA A 39 -6.88 0.86 -23.68
N LYS A 40 -8.10 0.39 -23.37
CA LYS A 40 -8.86 -0.53 -24.23
C LYS A 40 -9.20 0.07 -25.59
N THR A 41 -9.69 1.32 -25.64
CA THR A 41 -9.96 2.00 -26.93
C THR A 41 -8.69 2.14 -27.77
N LEU A 42 -7.55 2.42 -27.14
CA LEU A 42 -6.26 2.50 -27.84
C LEU A 42 -5.77 1.12 -28.30
N GLU A 43 -5.97 0.07 -27.51
CA GLU A 43 -5.65 -1.30 -27.89
C GLU A 43 -6.46 -1.76 -29.11
N ASP A 44 -7.76 -1.45 -29.16
CA ASP A 44 -8.64 -1.78 -30.29
C ASP A 44 -8.20 -1.06 -31.58
N LYS A 45 -7.66 0.17 -31.44
CA LYS A 45 -7.17 0.98 -32.56
C LYS A 45 -5.76 0.60 -33.02
N TYR A 46 -4.92 0.16 -32.10
CA TYR A 46 -3.51 -0.17 -32.33
C TYR A 46 -3.22 -1.60 -31.81
N PRO A 47 -3.75 -2.62 -32.49
CA PRO A 47 -3.55 -4.01 -32.06
C PRO A 47 -2.06 -4.36 -32.06
N GLY A 48 -1.64 -5.19 -31.11
CA GLY A 48 -0.25 -5.62 -30.99
C GLY A 48 0.73 -4.56 -30.49
N HIS A 49 0.25 -3.34 -30.16
CA HIS A 49 1.07 -2.28 -29.59
C HIS A 49 1.03 -2.29 -28.06
N LEU A 50 2.16 -1.95 -27.46
CA LEU A 50 2.27 -1.75 -26.03
C LEU A 50 1.59 -0.42 -25.66
N ILE A 51 0.45 -0.47 -24.95
CA ILE A 51 -0.38 0.69 -24.66
C ILE A 51 -0.06 1.26 -23.27
N LEU A 52 0.32 2.53 -23.23
CA LEU A 52 0.61 3.26 -22.00
C LEU A 52 -0.18 4.55 -21.94
N VAL A 53 -0.83 4.77 -20.80
CA VAL A 53 -1.74 5.90 -20.62
C VAL A 53 -1.36 6.66 -19.38
N GLN A 54 -1.19 7.98 -19.52
CA GLN A 54 -0.82 8.85 -18.41
C GLN A 54 -2.02 9.09 -17.49
N ALA A 55 -1.79 8.95 -16.19
CA ALA A 55 -2.70 9.40 -15.14
C ALA A 55 -1.88 10.12 -14.06
N GLY A 56 -2.09 11.44 -13.95
CA GLY A 56 -1.28 12.29 -13.08
C GLY A 56 0.21 12.19 -13.41
N LYS A 57 1.02 11.81 -12.42
CA LYS A 57 2.49 11.70 -12.54
C LYS A 57 2.98 10.33 -13.02
N PHE A 58 2.07 9.42 -13.38
CA PHE A 58 2.40 8.04 -13.74
C PHE A 58 1.90 7.68 -15.13
N LEU A 59 2.61 6.75 -15.76
CA LEU A 59 2.17 6.04 -16.95
C LEU A 59 1.74 4.64 -16.55
N HIS A 60 0.59 4.23 -17.08
CA HIS A 60 -0.04 2.96 -16.74
C HIS A 60 -0.24 2.10 -17.97
N GLY A 61 0.15 0.83 -17.84
CA GLY A 61 -0.22 -0.24 -18.76
C GLY A 61 -1.32 -1.08 -18.14
N TYR A 62 -2.26 -1.55 -18.95
CA TYR A 62 -3.40 -2.37 -18.54
C TYR A 62 -3.40 -3.73 -19.25
N ASP A 63 -4.01 -4.72 -18.61
CA ASP A 63 -4.32 -6.05 -19.16
C ASP A 63 -3.16 -6.67 -19.94
N ARG A 64 -3.27 -6.85 -21.27
CA ARG A 64 -2.19 -7.45 -22.08
C ARG A 64 -0.87 -6.72 -21.94
N THR A 65 -0.91 -5.37 -21.95
CA THR A 65 0.29 -4.56 -21.78
C THR A 65 0.87 -4.73 -20.39
N ALA A 66 0.01 -4.74 -19.35
CA ALA A 66 0.46 -4.97 -17.98
C ALA A 66 1.12 -6.36 -17.82
N TYR A 67 0.52 -7.39 -18.40
CA TYR A 67 1.02 -8.75 -18.36
C TYR A 67 2.34 -8.90 -19.13
N ALA A 68 2.44 -8.36 -20.34
CA ALA A 68 3.68 -8.39 -21.12
C ALA A 68 4.83 -7.69 -20.37
N LEU A 69 4.57 -6.53 -19.77
CA LEU A 69 5.56 -5.84 -18.94
C LEU A 69 5.95 -6.66 -17.70
N HIS A 70 5.01 -7.36 -17.09
CA HIS A 70 5.30 -8.28 -15.99
C HIS A 70 6.21 -9.43 -16.44
N THR A 71 5.90 -10.08 -17.55
CA THR A 71 6.69 -11.21 -18.05
C THR A 71 8.10 -10.79 -18.48
N LEU A 72 8.23 -9.67 -19.20
CA LEU A 72 9.50 -9.24 -19.77
C LEU A 72 10.46 -8.63 -18.75
N LYS A 73 9.96 -7.87 -17.76
CA LYS A 73 10.81 -7.14 -16.81
C LYS A 73 10.36 -7.27 -15.34
N GLN A 74 9.49 -8.23 -15.03
CA GLN A 74 9.04 -8.51 -13.66
C GLN A 74 8.37 -7.31 -12.98
N TYR A 75 7.71 -6.45 -13.78
CA TYR A 75 6.92 -5.35 -13.22
C TYR A 75 5.76 -5.91 -12.38
N LYS A 76 5.56 -5.33 -11.20
CA LYS A 76 4.54 -5.81 -10.27
C LYS A 76 3.12 -5.48 -10.77
N LEU A 77 2.31 -6.52 -10.96
CA LEU A 77 0.89 -6.40 -11.30
C LEU A 77 0.08 -5.91 -10.09
N LYS A 78 -0.87 -5.03 -10.35
CA LYS A 78 -1.89 -4.58 -9.40
C LYS A 78 -3.27 -4.87 -9.98
N LEU A 79 -4.19 -5.35 -9.14
CA LEU A 79 -5.57 -5.56 -9.54
C LEU A 79 -6.36 -4.28 -9.29
N VAL A 80 -7.05 -3.76 -10.31
CA VAL A 80 -7.79 -2.49 -10.25
C VAL A 80 -9.15 -2.61 -10.93
N GLY A 81 -10.01 -1.60 -10.76
CA GLY A 81 -11.33 -1.54 -11.39
C GLY A 81 -12.45 -1.98 -10.45
N THR A 82 -13.55 -2.45 -11.01
CA THR A 82 -14.73 -2.88 -10.25
C THR A 82 -14.80 -4.41 -10.20
N SER A 83 -15.62 -4.96 -9.30
CA SER A 83 -15.86 -6.41 -9.23
C SER A 83 -16.36 -6.99 -10.56
N GLY A 84 -17.21 -6.24 -11.29
CA GLY A 84 -17.78 -6.61 -12.58
C GLY A 84 -16.89 -6.30 -13.80
N ALA A 85 -15.90 -5.41 -13.65
CA ALA A 85 -14.91 -5.10 -14.68
C ALA A 85 -13.51 -4.93 -14.03
N PRO A 86 -12.87 -6.05 -13.65
CA PRO A 86 -11.53 -6.06 -13.09
C PRO A 86 -10.48 -5.93 -14.20
N HIS A 87 -9.37 -5.25 -13.90
CA HIS A 87 -8.23 -5.09 -14.80
C HIS A 87 -6.94 -5.31 -14.04
N ILE A 88 -5.90 -5.81 -14.71
CA ILE A 88 -4.54 -5.77 -14.17
C ILE A 88 -3.82 -4.52 -14.67
N ARG A 89 -3.02 -3.90 -13.80
CA ARG A 89 -2.32 -2.66 -14.08
C ARG A 89 -0.87 -2.72 -13.63
N VAL A 90 0.01 -2.14 -14.43
CA VAL A 90 1.37 -1.76 -14.07
C VAL A 90 1.49 -0.25 -14.15
N GLY A 91 2.28 0.36 -13.26
CA GLY A 91 2.51 1.81 -13.28
C GLY A 91 3.97 2.18 -13.03
N PHE A 92 4.46 3.22 -13.71
CA PHE A 92 5.78 3.80 -13.47
C PHE A 92 5.76 5.32 -13.62
N PRO A 93 6.72 6.05 -13.00
CA PRO A 93 6.75 7.50 -13.05
C PRO A 93 6.90 8.04 -14.47
N ALA A 94 6.01 8.95 -14.88
CA ALA A 94 5.99 9.52 -16.22
C ALA A 94 7.28 10.30 -16.54
N GLY A 95 7.88 11.01 -15.57
CA GLY A 95 9.10 11.78 -15.82
C GLY A 95 10.33 10.98 -16.26
N ASN A 96 10.36 9.66 -16.01
CA ASN A 96 11.50 8.78 -16.34
C ASN A 96 11.15 7.70 -17.36
N PHE A 97 10.01 7.83 -18.06
CA PHE A 97 9.48 6.75 -18.88
C PHE A 97 10.39 6.38 -20.05
N LYS A 98 10.98 7.39 -20.72
CA LYS A 98 11.92 7.16 -21.83
C LYS A 98 13.07 6.27 -21.37
N ARG A 99 13.74 6.60 -20.27
CA ARG A 99 14.86 5.80 -19.74
C ARG A 99 14.49 4.38 -19.31
N ARG A 100 13.24 4.13 -18.91
CA ARG A 100 12.79 2.82 -18.40
C ARG A 100 12.17 1.94 -19.47
N LEU A 101 11.51 2.55 -20.45
CA LEU A 101 10.72 1.86 -21.47
C LEU A 101 11.48 1.77 -22.80
N TRP A 102 12.23 2.80 -23.21
CA TRP A 102 12.95 2.76 -24.50
C TRP A 102 13.95 1.60 -24.57
N PRO A 103 14.74 1.30 -23.52
CA PRO A 103 15.62 0.14 -23.59
C PRO A 103 14.86 -1.16 -23.85
N MET A 104 13.63 -1.29 -23.34
CA MET A 104 12.79 -2.48 -23.58
C MET A 104 12.21 -2.49 -25.00
N VAL A 105 11.71 -1.35 -25.45
CA VAL A 105 11.14 -1.20 -26.79
C VAL A 105 12.22 -1.47 -27.85
N GLU A 106 13.42 -0.95 -27.65
CA GLU A 106 14.58 -1.18 -28.52
C GLU A 106 15.09 -2.63 -28.44
N GLU A 107 15.18 -3.21 -27.23
CA GLU A 107 15.63 -4.59 -27.00
C GLU A 107 14.69 -5.63 -27.62
N PHE A 108 13.37 -5.43 -27.52
CA PHE A 108 12.36 -6.40 -27.98
C PHE A 108 11.69 -6.00 -29.31
N GLY A 109 11.95 -4.81 -29.84
CA GLY A 109 11.35 -4.31 -31.08
C GLY A 109 9.83 -4.21 -31.05
N ILE A 110 9.23 -3.95 -29.89
CA ILE A 110 7.78 -3.97 -29.70
C ILE A 110 7.21 -2.59 -30.05
N PRO A 111 6.24 -2.49 -30.99
CA PRO A 111 5.60 -1.22 -31.29
C PRO A 111 4.79 -0.74 -30.08
N TYR A 112 4.68 0.57 -29.88
CA TYR A 112 4.07 1.15 -28.68
C TYR A 112 3.20 2.35 -28.97
N VAL A 113 2.25 2.59 -28.07
CA VAL A 113 1.42 3.80 -28.03
C VAL A 113 1.47 4.40 -26.65
N VAL A 114 1.85 5.68 -26.57
CA VAL A 114 1.87 6.45 -25.33
C VAL A 114 0.88 7.60 -25.44
N SER A 115 -0.13 7.59 -24.58
CA SER A 115 -1.09 8.67 -24.43
C SER A 115 -0.71 9.55 -23.23
N LEU A 116 -0.26 10.78 -23.52
CA LEU A 116 0.14 11.78 -22.52
C LEU A 116 -0.94 12.83 -22.32
N GLY A 117 -1.01 13.41 -21.12
CA GLY A 117 -1.97 14.46 -20.77
C GLY A 117 -3.16 13.99 -19.91
N SER A 118 -4.02 14.93 -19.56
CA SER A 118 -5.20 14.71 -18.71
C SER A 118 -6.49 14.73 -19.54
N LEU A 119 -7.58 14.20 -18.98
CA LEU A 119 -8.91 14.29 -19.62
C LEU A 119 -9.38 15.74 -19.76
N ALA A 120 -8.93 16.65 -18.88
CA ALA A 120 -9.32 18.06 -18.87
C ALA A 120 -8.52 18.91 -19.88
N GLU A 121 -7.25 18.59 -20.11
CA GLU A 121 -6.35 19.36 -20.99
C GLU A 121 -6.24 18.78 -22.41
N GLY A 122 -6.86 17.62 -22.63
CA GLY A 122 -6.70 16.84 -23.87
C GLY A 122 -5.48 15.92 -23.80
N ARG A 123 -5.56 14.80 -24.54
CA ARG A 123 -4.49 13.80 -24.58
C ARG A 123 -3.78 13.77 -25.92
N ALA A 124 -2.47 13.94 -25.90
CA ALA A 124 -1.61 13.70 -27.06
C ALA A 124 -1.27 12.22 -27.16
N VAL A 125 -1.49 11.60 -28.33
CA VAL A 125 -1.18 10.19 -28.57
C VAL A 125 0.04 10.11 -29.46
N TYR A 126 1.09 9.47 -28.95
CA TYR A 126 2.32 9.18 -29.67
C TYR A 126 2.34 7.70 -30.03
N VAL A 127 2.49 7.40 -31.32
CA VAL A 127 2.57 6.05 -31.86
C VAL A 127 3.97 5.86 -32.40
N SER A 128 4.57 4.70 -32.16
CA SER A 128 5.89 4.38 -32.70
C SER A 128 5.84 4.08 -34.19
N ASP A 129 6.76 4.64 -34.97
CA ASP A 129 6.93 4.35 -36.41
C ASP A 129 7.63 3.01 -36.69
N GLN A 130 8.05 2.29 -35.64
CA GLN A 130 8.61 0.95 -35.80
C GLN A 130 7.51 0.03 -36.34
N GLY A 131 7.63 -0.37 -37.61
CA GLY A 131 6.70 -1.27 -38.27
C GLY A 131 6.49 -2.58 -37.50
N ASP A 132 5.47 -3.35 -37.89
CA ASP A 132 4.93 -4.57 -37.26
C ASP A 132 5.90 -5.72 -36.89
N THR A 133 7.22 -5.50 -36.93
CA THR A 133 8.30 -6.46 -36.73
C THR A 133 8.17 -7.36 -35.50
N ASN A 134 7.45 -6.98 -34.44
CA ASN A 134 7.22 -7.85 -33.28
C ASN A 134 5.87 -7.67 -32.55
N ALA A 135 4.82 -7.25 -33.26
CA ALA A 135 3.45 -7.16 -32.72
C ALA A 135 2.92 -8.49 -32.15
N ALA A 136 3.53 -9.61 -32.57
CA ALA A 136 3.24 -10.96 -32.14
C ALA A 136 3.36 -11.19 -30.61
N VAL A 137 4.27 -10.46 -29.94
CA VAL A 137 4.53 -10.60 -28.49
C VAL A 137 3.28 -10.29 -27.67
N LEU A 138 2.51 -9.27 -28.06
CA LEU A 138 1.29 -8.89 -27.37
C LEU A 138 0.09 -9.72 -27.83
N SER A 139 0.05 -10.16 -29.09
CA SER A 139 -1.00 -11.08 -29.55
C SER A 139 -0.90 -12.47 -28.92
N ALA A 140 0.30 -12.89 -28.50
CA ALA A 140 0.51 -14.15 -27.76
C ALA A 140 -0.14 -14.12 -26.37
N VAL A 141 -0.39 -12.93 -25.81
CA VAL A 141 -1.12 -12.78 -24.55
C VAL A 141 -2.62 -12.86 -24.84
N SER A 142 -3.16 -14.07 -24.77
CA SER A 142 -4.60 -14.28 -24.95
C SER A 142 -5.39 -13.62 -23.81
N ARG A 143 -6.65 -13.29 -24.09
CA ARG A 143 -7.55 -12.73 -23.07
C ARG A 143 -7.79 -13.72 -21.92
N ALA A 144 -7.81 -15.02 -22.22
CA ALA A 144 -7.95 -16.07 -21.22
C ALA A 144 -6.81 -16.04 -20.19
N VAL A 145 -5.56 -15.80 -20.61
CA VAL A 145 -4.41 -15.67 -19.70
C VAL A 145 -4.59 -14.48 -18.76
N VAL A 146 -5.07 -13.34 -19.27
CA VAL A 146 -5.34 -12.16 -18.44
C VAL A 146 -6.45 -12.45 -17.42
N GLU A 147 -7.52 -13.13 -17.83
CA GLU A 147 -8.63 -13.51 -16.95
C GLU A 147 -8.20 -14.53 -15.87
N GLU A 148 -7.33 -15.49 -16.20
CA GLU A 148 -6.73 -16.43 -15.26
C GLU A 148 -5.87 -15.71 -14.21
N VAL A 149 -5.00 -14.79 -14.65
CA VAL A 149 -4.18 -13.98 -13.73
C VAL A 149 -5.05 -13.10 -12.82
N ILE A 150 -6.12 -12.52 -13.36
CA ILE A 150 -7.10 -11.78 -12.56
C ILE A 150 -7.76 -12.70 -11.52
N HIS A 151 -8.17 -13.90 -11.93
CA HIS A 151 -8.77 -14.90 -11.03
C HIS A 151 -7.81 -15.27 -9.90
N ASP A 152 -6.54 -15.55 -10.22
CA ASP A 152 -5.50 -15.89 -9.25
C ASP A 152 -5.25 -14.75 -8.26
N LEU A 153 -5.18 -13.51 -8.75
CA LEU A 153 -5.00 -12.34 -7.89
C LEU A 153 -6.20 -12.13 -6.96
N LYS A 154 -7.43 -12.37 -7.44
CA LYS A 154 -8.65 -12.35 -6.62
C LYS A 154 -8.60 -13.44 -5.55
N MET A 155 -8.31 -14.68 -5.93
CA MET A 155 -8.23 -15.82 -5.00
C MET A 155 -7.17 -15.63 -3.92
N ARG A 156 -5.99 -15.10 -4.29
CA ARG A 156 -4.95 -14.74 -3.31
C ARG A 156 -5.42 -13.65 -2.35
N GLY A 157 -6.13 -12.65 -2.84
CA GLY A 157 -6.75 -11.61 -2.02
C GLY A 157 -7.75 -12.19 -1.00
N GLU A 158 -8.64 -13.07 -1.45
CA GLU A 158 -9.62 -13.74 -0.59
C GLU A 158 -8.96 -14.70 0.41
N LEU A 159 -7.93 -15.45 0.02
CA LEU A 159 -7.15 -16.30 0.93
C LEU A 159 -6.44 -15.47 2.01
N ASN A 160 -5.91 -14.30 1.66
CA ASN A 160 -5.29 -13.38 2.62
C ASN A 160 -6.33 -12.81 3.60
N LYS A 161 -7.51 -12.44 3.12
CA LYS A 161 -8.64 -12.01 3.97
C LYS A 161 -9.11 -13.13 4.88
N ALA A 162 -9.27 -14.35 4.35
CA ALA A 162 -9.69 -15.52 5.11
C ALA A 162 -8.64 -15.90 6.17
N SER A 163 -7.35 -15.87 5.82
CA SER A 163 -6.24 -16.11 6.74
C SER A 163 -6.16 -15.02 7.81
N ALA A 164 -6.37 -13.75 7.45
CA ALA A 164 -6.46 -12.66 8.42
C ALA A 164 -7.66 -12.84 9.35
N LYS A 165 -8.83 -13.26 8.82
CA LYS A 165 -10.02 -13.57 9.61
C LYS A 165 -9.81 -14.75 10.56
N LEU A 166 -9.13 -15.81 10.12
CA LEU A 166 -8.74 -16.96 10.93
C LEU A 166 -7.72 -16.60 12.01
N LEU A 167 -6.73 -15.78 11.68
CA LEU A 167 -5.78 -15.23 12.66
C LEU A 167 -6.50 -14.37 13.72
N LEU A 168 -7.49 -13.57 13.31
CA LEU A 168 -8.31 -12.77 14.21
C LEU A 168 -9.35 -13.60 15.00
N ALA A 169 -9.65 -14.83 14.57
CA ALA A 169 -10.62 -15.71 15.23
C ALA A 169 -9.99 -16.68 16.24
N ASN A 170 -8.68 -16.90 16.19
CA ASN A 170 -7.98 -17.81 17.12
C ASN A 170 -7.42 -17.06 18.34
N PRO A 171 -7.85 -17.41 19.57
CA PRO A 171 -7.53 -16.66 20.79
C PRO A 171 -6.04 -16.67 21.19
N ASP A 172 -5.28 -17.65 20.71
CA ASP A 172 -3.87 -17.80 21.06
C ASP A 172 -2.88 -17.06 20.16
N THR A 173 -3.35 -16.47 19.05
CA THR A 173 -2.47 -15.72 18.15
C THR A 173 -2.13 -14.34 18.72
N SER A 174 -0.93 -13.84 18.43
CA SER A 174 -0.47 -12.52 18.87
C SER A 174 -1.40 -11.37 18.45
N GLY A 175 -2.15 -11.53 17.37
CA GLY A 175 -3.13 -10.55 16.88
C GLY A 175 -4.42 -10.52 17.71
N PHE A 176 -4.92 -11.68 18.15
CA PHE A 176 -6.05 -11.73 19.07
C PHE A 176 -5.65 -11.17 20.45
N LYS A 177 -4.47 -11.54 20.95
CA LYS A 177 -3.92 -10.98 22.21
C LYS A 177 -3.76 -9.45 22.12
N LEU A 178 -3.32 -8.92 20.97
CA LEU A 178 -3.25 -7.48 20.77
C LEU A 178 -4.63 -6.83 20.95
N LYS A 179 -5.67 -7.40 20.35
CA LYS A 179 -7.04 -6.90 20.45
C LYS A 179 -7.58 -6.99 21.87
N SER A 180 -7.44 -8.14 22.53
CA SER A 180 -7.96 -8.34 23.89
C SER A 180 -7.29 -7.39 24.88
N HIS A 181 -5.95 -7.30 24.87
CA HIS A 181 -5.22 -6.39 25.77
C HIS A 181 -5.53 -4.91 25.50
N ALA A 182 -5.78 -4.51 24.24
CA ALA A 182 -6.21 -3.16 23.92
C ALA A 182 -7.62 -2.85 24.44
N GLN A 183 -8.55 -3.81 24.33
CA GLN A 183 -9.92 -3.69 24.85
C GLN A 183 -9.94 -3.63 26.38
N ASP A 184 -9.11 -4.44 27.04
CA ASP A 184 -8.97 -4.42 28.49
C ASP A 184 -8.44 -3.06 28.96
N LEU A 185 -7.38 -2.56 28.32
CA LEU A 185 -6.85 -1.24 28.62
C LEU A 185 -7.90 -0.13 28.38
N ASP A 186 -8.61 -0.14 27.25
CA ASP A 186 -9.65 0.86 26.94
C ASP A 186 -10.76 0.88 28.00
N THR A 187 -11.27 -0.29 28.36
CA THR A 187 -12.32 -0.44 29.38
C THR A 187 -11.87 0.13 30.73
N GLN A 188 -10.66 -0.22 31.12
CA GLN A 188 -10.07 0.18 32.39
C GLN A 188 -9.78 1.70 32.44
N LEU A 189 -9.27 2.29 31.36
CA LEU A 189 -9.06 3.73 31.26
C LEU A 189 -10.39 4.49 31.24
N LEU A 190 -11.41 3.97 30.54
CA LEU A 190 -12.74 4.57 30.54
C LEU A 190 -13.33 4.66 31.96
N GLN A 191 -13.20 3.59 32.75
CA GLN A 191 -13.65 3.58 34.14
C GLN A 191 -12.95 4.66 34.99
N ASP A 192 -11.66 4.88 34.76
CA ASP A 192 -10.91 5.91 35.46
C ASP A 192 -11.33 7.32 35.01
N ILE A 193 -11.50 7.53 33.70
CA ILE A 193 -11.89 8.82 33.09
C ILE A 193 -13.29 9.27 33.55
N VAL A 194 -14.24 8.34 33.64
CA VAL A 194 -15.61 8.63 34.11
C VAL A 194 -15.63 9.07 35.59
N LYS A 195 -14.63 8.68 36.38
CA LYS A 195 -14.49 9.11 37.78
C LYS A 195 -13.74 10.43 37.94
N MET A 196 -13.13 10.97 36.88
CA MET A 196 -12.39 12.24 36.93
C MET A 196 -13.33 13.44 37.10
N PRO A 197 -12.87 14.51 37.79
CA PRO A 197 -13.53 15.82 37.77
C PRO A 197 -13.71 16.32 36.34
N ARG A 198 -14.76 17.11 36.09
CA ARG A 198 -15.16 17.57 34.74
C ARG A 198 -14.00 18.22 33.98
N ASP A 199 -13.26 19.11 34.61
CA ASP A 199 -12.22 19.90 33.95
C ASP A 199 -11.05 19.01 33.50
N LEU A 200 -10.65 18.06 34.35
CA LEU A 200 -9.63 17.06 34.02
C LEU A 200 -10.13 16.03 32.99
N ARG A 201 -11.41 15.66 33.05
CA ARG A 201 -12.01 14.77 32.05
C ARG A 201 -11.94 15.37 30.65
N VAL A 202 -12.31 16.64 30.51
CA VAL A 202 -12.33 17.34 29.21
C VAL A 202 -10.92 17.57 28.68
N THR A 203 -9.97 17.96 29.53
CA THR A 203 -8.61 18.34 29.09
C THR A 203 -7.65 17.17 28.98
N TYR A 204 -7.75 16.18 29.87
CA TYR A 204 -6.86 15.02 29.90
C TYR A 204 -7.58 13.73 29.47
N GLY A 205 -8.77 13.46 30.01
CA GLY A 205 -9.53 12.24 29.74
C GLY A 205 -9.91 12.05 28.26
N GLU A 206 -10.44 13.08 27.62
CA GLU A 206 -10.83 13.00 26.19
C GLU A 206 -9.64 12.80 25.25
N ASN A 207 -8.47 13.36 25.58
CA ASN A 207 -7.23 13.12 24.84
C ASN A 207 -6.79 11.65 24.95
N LEU A 208 -6.89 11.08 26.15
CA LEU A 208 -6.60 9.67 26.39
C LEU A 208 -7.59 8.75 25.65
N ARG A 209 -8.89 9.05 25.67
CA ARG A 209 -9.92 8.34 24.88
C ARG A 209 -9.66 8.41 23.39
N THR A 210 -9.31 9.59 22.89
CA THR A 210 -9.01 9.79 21.46
C THR A 210 -7.81 8.96 21.02
N CYS A 211 -6.81 8.82 21.88
CA CYS A 211 -5.65 7.97 21.63
C CYS A 211 -6.03 6.48 21.61
N MET A 212 -6.80 6.01 22.60
CA MET A 212 -7.31 4.63 22.60
C MET A 212 -8.22 4.32 21.40
N ALA A 213 -9.07 5.26 21.00
CA ALA A 213 -9.93 5.10 19.82
C ALA A 213 -9.11 4.92 18.53
N ARG A 214 -7.99 5.65 18.38
CA ARG A 214 -7.05 5.48 17.26
C ARG A 214 -6.39 4.10 17.27
N ILE A 215 -5.90 3.65 18.43
CA ILE A 215 -5.34 2.31 18.62
C ILE A 215 -6.35 1.24 18.22
N MET A 216 -7.56 1.31 18.77
CA MET A 216 -8.64 0.36 18.51
C MET A 216 -9.02 0.32 17.03
N ARG A 217 -9.20 1.50 16.40
CA ARG A 217 -9.45 1.59 14.96
C ARG A 217 -8.34 0.92 14.16
N GLY A 218 -7.07 1.17 14.50
CA GLY A 218 -5.94 0.57 13.82
C GLY A 218 -5.87 -0.95 13.98
N ILE A 219 -6.19 -1.48 15.16
CA ILE A 219 -6.26 -2.93 15.39
C ILE A 219 -7.36 -3.56 14.54
N TYR A 220 -8.54 -2.94 14.48
CA TYR A 220 -9.65 -3.45 13.66
C TYR A 220 -9.40 -3.32 12.16
N SER A 221 -8.66 -2.31 11.70
CA SER A 221 -8.29 -2.15 10.29
C SER A 221 -7.11 -3.04 9.86
N TYR A 222 -6.38 -3.66 10.79
CA TYR A 222 -5.16 -4.43 10.51
C TYR A 222 -5.33 -5.52 9.44
N GLY A 223 -6.48 -6.19 9.40
CA GLY A 223 -6.77 -7.22 8.41
C GLY A 223 -7.03 -6.69 6.99
N LEU A 224 -7.39 -5.41 6.87
CA LEU A 224 -7.77 -4.75 5.63
C LEU A 224 -6.69 -3.78 5.11
N GLU A 225 -5.71 -3.45 5.95
CA GLU A 225 -4.68 -2.47 5.62
C GLU A 225 -3.59 -3.05 4.71
N ASP A 226 -3.31 -2.34 3.61
CA ASP A 226 -2.27 -2.71 2.65
C ASP A 226 -0.87 -2.57 3.27
N ASN A 227 -0.63 -1.46 4.00
CA ASN A 227 0.64 -1.20 4.67
C ASN A 227 0.57 -1.50 6.17
N LYS A 228 0.56 -2.80 6.49
CA LYS A 228 0.54 -3.30 7.87
C LYS A 228 1.67 -2.74 8.74
N VAL A 229 2.85 -2.51 8.19
CA VAL A 229 4.01 -2.01 8.95
C VAL A 229 3.80 -0.55 9.33
N ALA A 230 3.34 0.29 8.41
CA ALA A 230 3.04 1.69 8.71
C ALA A 230 1.92 1.81 9.75
N LEU A 231 0.87 0.99 9.61
CA LEU A 231 -0.21 0.93 10.59
C LEU A 231 0.28 0.51 11.98
N LEU A 232 1.07 -0.55 12.09
CA LEU A 232 1.65 -0.98 13.37
C LEU A 232 2.56 0.09 13.98
N LYS A 233 3.32 0.83 13.17
CA LYS A 233 4.12 1.97 13.64
C LYS A 233 3.23 3.11 14.17
N SER A 234 2.11 3.39 13.50
CA SER A 234 1.12 4.37 13.98
C SER A 234 0.53 3.93 15.32
N ILE A 235 0.11 2.67 15.43
CA ILE A 235 -0.42 2.09 16.67
C ILE A 235 0.65 2.18 17.77
N SER A 236 1.91 1.88 17.47
CA SER A 236 3.02 2.00 18.43
C SER A 236 3.19 3.43 18.93
N ALA A 237 3.11 4.42 18.05
CA ALA A 237 3.21 5.83 18.44
C ALA A 237 2.04 6.26 19.35
N ASP A 238 0.81 5.83 19.04
CA ASP A 238 -0.34 6.06 19.91
C ASP A 238 -0.20 5.34 21.26
N VAL A 239 0.33 4.12 21.30
CA VAL A 239 0.61 3.42 22.57
C VAL A 239 1.62 4.19 23.43
N ASP A 240 2.65 4.78 22.82
CA ASP A 240 3.61 5.61 23.54
C ASP A 240 2.99 6.93 24.04
N LEU A 241 2.05 7.52 23.28
CA LEU A 241 1.24 8.64 23.75
C LEU A 241 0.38 8.27 24.96
N VAL A 242 -0.25 7.08 24.97
CA VAL A 242 -1.00 6.58 26.15
C VAL A 242 -0.09 6.48 27.37
N LYS A 243 1.11 5.89 27.24
CA LYS A 243 2.08 5.81 28.33
C LYS A 243 2.49 7.20 28.83
N HIS A 244 2.71 8.14 27.89
CA HIS A 244 3.05 9.51 28.22
C HIS A 244 1.95 10.19 29.04
N TYR A 245 0.69 10.09 28.61
CA TYR A 245 -0.44 10.61 29.37
C TYR A 245 -0.54 9.97 30.76
N LEU A 246 -0.45 8.65 30.87
CA LEU A 246 -0.49 7.95 32.15
C LEU A 246 0.59 8.46 33.13
N ALA A 247 1.81 8.71 32.63
CA ALA A 247 2.89 9.26 33.42
C ALA A 247 2.62 10.72 33.85
N GLN A 248 1.99 11.54 33.00
CA GLN A 248 1.54 12.88 33.38
C GLN A 248 0.42 12.84 34.43
N GLY A 249 -0.52 11.91 34.31
CA GLY A 249 -1.67 11.77 35.21
C GLY A 249 -1.28 11.60 36.67
N GLN A 250 -0.15 10.92 36.95
CA GLN A 250 0.41 10.79 38.30
C GLN A 250 0.85 12.12 38.92
N ARG A 251 1.20 13.11 38.10
CA ARG A 251 1.64 14.44 38.55
C ARG A 251 0.48 15.43 38.70
N LEU A 252 -0.69 15.09 38.18
CA LEU A 252 -1.89 15.90 38.31
C LEU A 252 -2.52 15.64 39.68
N SER A 253 -2.53 16.65 40.54
CA SER A 253 -3.15 16.58 41.86
C SER A 253 -4.64 16.22 41.72
N GLY A 254 -5.09 15.23 42.49
CA GLY A 254 -6.50 14.79 42.50
C GLY A 254 -6.84 13.63 41.54
N LEU A 255 -5.90 13.15 40.74
CA LEU A 255 -6.12 12.00 39.85
C LEU A 255 -5.79 10.68 40.57
N LYS A 256 -6.79 9.96 41.10
CA LYS A 256 -6.61 8.60 41.62
C LYS A 256 -6.73 7.58 40.50
N VAL A 257 -5.65 7.41 39.73
CA VAL A 257 -5.55 6.35 38.71
C VAL A 257 -4.76 5.19 39.29
N ALA A 258 -5.18 3.94 39.00
CA ALA A 258 -4.42 2.73 39.31
C ALA A 258 -3.20 2.60 38.38
N PHE A 259 -2.28 3.56 38.49
CA PHE A 259 -1.24 3.83 37.49
C PHE A 259 -0.37 2.63 37.17
N GLU A 260 0.13 1.90 38.18
CA GLU A 260 1.00 0.74 37.94
C GLU A 260 0.30 -0.31 37.07
N HIS A 261 -0.99 -0.57 37.35
CA HIS A 261 -1.76 -1.53 36.59
C HIS A 261 -2.04 -1.04 35.16
N ARG A 262 -2.40 0.24 34.96
CA ARG A 262 -2.63 0.81 33.62
C ARG A 262 -1.36 0.91 32.79
N ALA A 263 -0.26 1.31 33.41
CA ALA A 263 1.05 1.37 32.78
C ALA A 263 1.52 -0.03 32.37
N GLY A 264 1.31 -1.04 33.23
CA GLY A 264 1.58 -2.44 32.91
C GLY A 264 0.86 -2.90 31.65
N LEU A 265 -0.47 -2.68 31.56
CA LEU A 265 -1.27 -3.01 30.37
C LEU A 265 -0.78 -2.28 29.12
N ALA A 266 -0.44 -0.99 29.22
CA ALA A 266 0.09 -0.21 28.09
C ALA A 266 1.48 -0.68 27.63
N VAL A 267 2.33 -1.13 28.56
CA VAL A 267 3.64 -1.72 28.25
C VAL A 267 3.48 -3.07 27.55
N GLU A 268 2.60 -3.94 28.05
CA GLU A 268 2.29 -5.22 27.40
C GLU A 268 1.74 -5.03 25.99
N LEU A 269 0.83 -4.07 25.81
CA LEU A 269 0.31 -3.71 24.50
C LEU A 269 1.45 -3.27 23.56
N GLY A 270 2.35 -2.41 24.03
CA GLY A 270 3.55 -2.01 23.28
C GLY A 270 4.47 -3.18 22.93
N ARG A 271 4.64 -4.15 23.84
CA ARG A 271 5.43 -5.36 23.59
C ARG A 271 4.81 -6.22 22.48
N LEU A 272 3.49 -6.37 22.46
CA LEU A 272 2.75 -7.11 21.43
C LEU A 272 2.88 -6.42 20.07
N VAL A 273 2.65 -5.11 19.99
CA VAL A 273 2.83 -4.33 18.75
C VAL A 273 4.26 -4.44 18.25
N GLY A 274 5.26 -4.27 19.12
CA GLY A 274 6.67 -4.41 18.76
C GLY A 274 7.03 -5.81 18.26
N GLY A 275 6.44 -6.86 18.85
CA GLY A 275 6.58 -8.24 18.36
C GLY A 275 6.03 -8.41 16.94
N LEU A 276 4.86 -7.84 16.67
CA LEU A 276 4.24 -7.87 15.34
C LEU A 276 5.07 -7.10 14.30
N ILE A 277 5.60 -5.92 14.65
CA ILE A 277 6.48 -5.14 13.78
C ILE A 277 7.71 -5.96 13.39
N ARG A 278 8.37 -6.61 14.36
CA ARG A 278 9.54 -7.47 14.10
C ARG A 278 9.19 -8.63 13.17
N SER A 279 8.08 -9.32 13.43
CA SER A 279 7.63 -10.44 12.61
C SER A 279 7.27 -10.05 11.16
N ALA A 280 6.74 -8.84 10.96
CA ALA A 280 6.42 -8.31 9.63
C ALA A 280 7.69 -7.87 8.87
N GLY A 281 8.75 -7.53 9.59
CA GLY A 281 10.07 -7.17 9.04
C GLY A 281 10.93 -8.38 8.63
N THR A 282 10.71 -9.57 9.21
CA THR A 282 11.53 -10.77 8.99
C THR A 282 11.00 -11.75 7.93
N GLN A 283 9.91 -11.45 7.23
CA GLN A 283 9.48 -12.27 6.09
C GLN A 283 10.32 -11.94 4.83
N PRO A 284 11.04 -12.93 4.24
CA PRO A 284 11.85 -12.75 3.03
C PRO A 284 11.01 -12.35 1.81
#